data_AF-A0A8K0CMK9-F1
#
_entry.id   AF-A0A8K0CMK9-F1
#
_cell.length_a   1.000
_cell.length_b   1.000
_cell.length_c   1.000
_cell.angle_alpha   90.00
_cell.angle_beta   90.00
_cell.angle_gamma   90.00
#
_symmetry.space_group_name_H-M   'P 1'
#
loop_
_entity.id
_entity.type
_entity.pdbx_description
1 polymer ?
#
loop_
_entity_poly.entity_id
_entity_poly.type
_entity_poly.pdbx_seq_one_letter_code
_entity_poly.pdbx_strand_id
1 'polypeptide(L)'
;MPTFNQNILNSFVEVFAEQSTILVDQLKQVAGKGEFDIYDYVSKCTLDIFCETAMGVKTNAQTTDCDYMKWVSRILERGVNMVWVYVDPKHFLFNWIPTVKNIFALIDKMQDFTAA
;
A
#
# COMPACT_ATOMS: atom_id res chain seq x y z
N MET A 1 -6.07 11.38 -20.00
CA MET A 1 -6.98 10.35 -19.46
C MET A 1 -7.63 10.92 -18.21
N PRO A 2 -8.96 11.06 -18.10
CA PRO A 2 -9.56 11.52 -16.87
C PRO A 2 -9.67 10.32 -15.93
N THR A 3 -8.56 9.97 -15.27
CA THR A 3 -8.48 8.86 -14.31
C THR A 3 -9.35 9.11 -13.06
N PHE A 4 -9.82 10.35 -12.88
CA PHE A 4 -10.74 10.78 -11.81
C PHE A 4 -12.04 11.35 -12.41
N ASN A 5 -12.78 10.54 -13.16
CA ASN A 5 -14.17 10.83 -13.47
C ASN A 5 -15.05 10.48 -12.24
N GLN A 6 -16.04 11.31 -11.88
CA GLN A 6 -16.97 11.06 -10.76
C GLN A 6 -17.61 9.66 -10.80
N ASN A 7 -17.85 9.10 -11.99
CA ASN A 7 -18.38 7.74 -12.11
C ASN A 7 -17.45 6.66 -11.54
N ILE A 8 -16.13 6.85 -11.63
CA ILE A 8 -15.12 5.93 -11.08
C ILE A 8 -15.01 6.13 -9.55
N LEU A 9 -15.16 7.36 -9.06
CA LEU A 9 -15.18 7.62 -7.62
C LEU A 9 -16.38 6.97 -6.93
N ASN A 10 -17.54 6.94 -7.60
CA ASN A 10 -18.72 6.26 -7.07
C ASN A 10 -18.52 4.75 -6.90
N SER A 11 -17.76 4.09 -7.78
CA SER A 11 -17.43 2.67 -7.59
C SER A 11 -16.48 2.41 -6.41
N PHE A 12 -15.71 3.40 -5.98
CA PHE A 12 -14.85 3.24 -4.81
C PHE A 12 -15.63 3.19 -3.50
N VAL A 13 -16.83 3.80 -3.44
CA VAL A 13 -17.66 3.81 -2.23
C VAL A 13 -18.02 2.40 -1.77
N GLU A 14 -18.30 1.49 -2.71
CA GLU A 14 -18.58 0.08 -2.42
C GLU A 14 -17.35 -0.61 -1.81
N VAL A 15 -16.17 -0.37 -2.38
CA VAL A 15 -14.89 -0.89 -1.87
C VAL A 15 -14.61 -0.36 -0.46
N PHE A 16 -14.78 0.95 -0.24
CA PHE A 16 -14.60 1.55 1.09
C PHE A 16 -15.54 0.93 2.12
N ALA A 17 -16.80 0.67 1.77
CA ALA A 17 -17.77 0.06 2.67
C ALA A 17 -17.41 -1.39 3.02
N GLU A 18 -16.99 -2.19 2.02
CA GLU A 18 -16.55 -3.57 2.23
C GLU A 18 -15.32 -3.62 3.15
N GLN A 19 -14.27 -2.87 2.82
CA GLN A 19 -13.02 -2.89 3.57
C GLN A 19 -13.17 -2.29 4.99
N SER A 20 -14.07 -1.31 5.17
CA SER A 20 -14.41 -0.77 6.50
C SER A 20 -15.12 -1.80 7.38
N THR A 21 -15.97 -2.65 6.79
CA THR A 21 -16.65 -3.72 7.54
C THR A 21 -15.64 -4.73 8.07
N ILE A 22 -14.67 -5.13 7.23
CA ILE A 22 -13.57 -6.02 7.62
C ILE A 22 -12.73 -5.39 8.74
N LEU A 23 -12.41 -4.10 8.62
CA LEU A 23 -11.65 -3.37 9.66
C LEU A 23 -12.38 -3.40 11.01
N VAL A 24 -13.69 -3.13 11.01
CA VAL A 24 -14.51 -3.20 12.22
C VAL A 24 -14.47 -4.59 12.84
N ASP A 25 -14.51 -5.66 12.03
CA ASP A 25 -14.43 -7.03 12.53
C ASP A 25 -13.06 -7.38 13.09
N GLN A 26 -11.96 -6.84 12.54
CA GLN A 26 -10.62 -6.97 13.14
C GLN A 26 -10.54 -6.21 14.47
N LEU A 27 -11.08 -4.99 14.54
CA LEU A 27 -11.05 -4.16 15.75
C LEU A 27 -11.90 -4.74 16.89
N LYS A 28 -13.03 -5.41 16.58
CA LYS A 28 -13.85 -6.11 17.57
C LYS A 28 -13.04 -7.15 18.36
N GLN A 29 -12.01 -7.75 17.77
CA GLN A 29 -11.19 -8.76 18.44
C GLN A 29 -10.29 -8.16 19.53
N VAL A 30 -9.97 -6.88 19.44
CA VAL A 30 -9.12 -6.16 20.41
C VAL A 30 -9.92 -5.18 21.28
N ALA A 31 -11.16 -4.87 20.90
CA ALA A 31 -12.06 -4.02 21.66
C ALA A 31 -12.22 -4.52 23.11
N GLY A 32 -12.04 -3.61 24.07
CA GLY A 32 -12.17 -3.90 25.50
C GLY A 32 -11.00 -4.67 26.13
N LYS A 33 -9.94 -4.99 25.37
CA LYS A 33 -8.74 -5.69 25.89
C LYS A 33 -7.62 -4.76 26.36
N GLY A 34 -7.84 -3.45 26.34
CA GLY A 34 -6.86 -2.43 26.74
C GLY A 34 -6.44 -1.53 25.58
N GLU A 35 -5.32 -0.83 25.77
CA GLU A 35 -4.71 -0.01 24.72
C GLU A 35 -4.09 -0.90 23.63
N PHE A 36 -4.21 -0.47 22.38
CA PHE A 36 -3.60 -1.13 21.23
C PHE A 36 -3.17 -0.10 20.19
N ASP A 37 -2.23 -0.48 19.33
CA ASP A 37 -1.81 0.35 18.21
C ASP A 37 -2.78 0.18 17.02
N ILE A 38 -3.47 1.26 16.67
CA ILE A 38 -4.41 1.30 15.55
C ILE A 38 -3.71 1.43 14.18
N TYR A 39 -2.44 1.84 14.16
CA TYR A 39 -1.71 2.13 12.93
C TYR A 39 -1.64 0.92 12.00
N ASP A 40 -1.35 -0.28 12.52
CA ASP A 40 -1.26 -1.50 11.73
C ASP A 40 -2.61 -1.87 11.07
N TYR A 41 -3.71 -1.77 11.82
CA TYR A 41 -5.06 -2.06 11.34
C TYR A 41 -5.48 -1.12 10.21
N VAL A 42 -5.30 0.19 10.42
CA VAL A 42 -5.69 1.21 9.43
C VAL A 42 -4.77 1.16 8.20
N SER A 43 -3.48 0.90 8.38
CA SER A 43 -2.54 0.79 7.26
C SER A 43 -2.87 -0.40 6.37
N LYS A 44 -3.21 -1.57 6.95
CA LYS A 44 -3.67 -2.74 6.19
C LYS A 44 -5.00 -2.50 5.47
N CYS A 45 -5.96 -1.83 6.11
CA CYS A 45 -7.22 -1.45 5.47
C CYS A 45 -7.01 -0.49 4.30
N THR A 46 -6.15 0.52 4.48
CA THR A 46 -5.81 1.49 3.44
C THR A 46 -5.16 0.79 2.23
N LEU A 47 -4.30 -0.20 2.49
CA LEU A 47 -3.68 -0.99 1.45
C LEU A 47 -4.71 -1.77 0.64
N ASP A 48 -5.62 -2.50 1.30
CA ASP A 48 -6.64 -3.28 0.60
C ASP A 48 -7.56 -2.39 -0.25
N ILE A 49 -7.97 -1.23 0.27
CA ILE A 49 -8.71 -0.22 -0.49
C ILE A 49 -7.91 0.24 -1.71
N PHE A 50 -6.64 0.58 -1.54
CA PHE A 50 -5.79 1.05 -2.64
C PHE A 50 -5.64 -0.06 -3.71
N CYS A 51 -5.39 -1.30 -3.28
CA CYS A 51 -5.24 -2.42 -4.19
C CYS A 51 -6.51 -2.69 -4.99
N GLU A 52 -7.66 -2.65 -4.33
CA GLU A 52 -8.93 -2.93 -4.98
C GLU A 52 -9.38 -1.77 -5.88
N THR A 53 -9.18 -0.51 -5.47
CA THR A 53 -9.57 0.67 -6.26
C THR A 53 -8.63 0.97 -7.42
N ALA A 54 -7.31 0.86 -7.22
CA ALA A 54 -6.31 1.20 -8.22
C ALA A 54 -5.97 0.02 -9.15
N MET A 55 -6.00 -1.21 -8.62
CA MET A 55 -5.53 -2.41 -9.34
C MET A 55 -6.64 -3.44 -9.59
N GLY A 56 -7.81 -3.31 -8.95
CA GLY A 56 -8.90 -4.28 -9.11
C GLY A 56 -8.63 -5.63 -8.46
N VAL A 57 -7.61 -5.73 -7.60
CA VAL A 57 -7.18 -6.99 -6.96
C VAL A 57 -7.48 -6.95 -5.46
N LYS A 58 -8.10 -8.02 -4.95
CA LYS A 58 -8.36 -8.21 -3.51
C LYS A 58 -7.15 -8.87 -2.83
N THR A 59 -6.34 -8.09 -2.14
CA THR A 59 -5.13 -8.56 -1.44
C THR A 59 -5.39 -9.19 -0.07
N ASN A 60 -6.55 -8.92 0.54
CA ASN A 60 -6.95 -9.43 1.86
C ASN A 60 -5.88 -9.25 2.95
N ALA A 61 -5.13 -8.14 2.90
CA ALA A 61 -4.05 -7.83 3.82
C ALA A 61 -4.53 -7.61 5.27
N GLN A 62 -5.81 -7.28 5.46
CA GLN A 62 -6.42 -7.18 6.80
C GLN A 62 -6.59 -8.52 7.52
N THR A 63 -6.72 -9.63 6.79
CA THR A 63 -7.01 -10.96 7.38
C THR A 63 -5.87 -11.95 7.23
N THR A 64 -5.02 -11.76 6.23
CA THR A 64 -3.88 -12.64 5.92
C THR A 64 -2.59 -11.85 6.03
N ASP A 65 -1.52 -12.46 6.57
CA ASP A 65 -0.19 -11.83 6.58
C ASP A 65 0.33 -11.78 5.13
N CYS A 66 0.02 -10.69 4.45
CA CYS A 66 0.35 -10.50 3.05
C CYS A 66 1.74 -9.86 2.96
N ASP A 67 2.68 -10.57 2.34
CA ASP A 67 4.04 -10.06 2.08
C ASP A 67 4.02 -8.76 1.26
N TYR A 68 2.92 -8.48 0.54
CA TYR A 68 2.69 -7.24 -0.17
C TYR A 68 2.76 -6.02 0.75
N MET A 69 2.21 -6.08 1.97
CA MET A 69 2.26 -4.96 2.93
C MET A 69 3.70 -4.67 3.37
N LYS A 70 4.52 -5.72 3.53
CA LYS A 70 5.95 -5.59 3.84
C LYS A 70 6.71 -4.97 2.67
N TRP A 71 6.34 -5.26 1.43
CA TRP A 71 6.98 -4.68 0.24
C TRP A 71 6.60 -3.21 0.06
N VAL A 72 5.31 -2.87 0.19
CA VAL A 72 4.82 -1.49 0.09
C VAL A 72 5.42 -0.60 1.16
N SER A 73 5.42 -1.04 2.42
CA SER A 73 6.02 -0.27 3.52
C SER A 73 7.51 0.00 3.28
N ARG A 74 8.25 -1.01 2.80
CA ARG A 74 9.68 -0.86 2.45
C ARG A 74 9.92 0.09 1.28
N ILE A 75 9.03 0.13 0.29
CA ILE A 75 9.12 1.08 -0.82
C ILE A 75 8.83 2.49 -0.33
N LEU A 76 7.76 2.69 0.46
CA LEU A 76 7.38 4.00 0.96
C LEU A 76 8.43 4.59 1.90
N GLU A 77 8.91 3.82 2.88
CA GLU A 77 9.98 4.25 3.80
C GLU A 77 11.27 4.65 3.05
N ARG A 78 11.63 3.89 2.03
CA ARG A 78 12.84 4.17 1.24
C ARG A 78 12.62 5.30 0.25
N GLY A 79 11.43 5.41 -0.35
CA GLY A 79 11.03 6.47 -1.27
C GLY A 79 11.00 7.85 -0.60
N VAL A 80 10.51 7.93 0.64
CA VAL A 80 10.56 9.17 1.44
C VAL A 80 12.00 9.58 1.75
N ASN A 81 12.86 8.61 2.10
CA ASN A 81 14.29 8.88 2.28
C ASN A 81 15.01 9.25 0.96
N MET A 82 14.42 8.91 -0.18
CA MET A 82 14.93 9.23 -1.51
C MET A 82 14.74 10.70 -1.88
N VAL A 83 13.90 11.46 -1.16
CA VAL A 83 13.78 12.91 -1.32
C VAL A 83 15.13 13.61 -1.12
N TRP A 84 15.98 13.10 -0.22
CA TRP A 84 17.34 13.59 -0.02
C TRP A 84 18.27 13.34 -1.22
N VAL A 85 17.99 12.32 -2.04
CA VAL A 85 18.79 12.00 -3.24
C VAL A 85 18.60 13.05 -4.34
N TYR A 86 17.44 13.73 -4.38
CA TYR A 86 17.18 14.81 -5.34
C TYR A 86 17.92 16.11 -5.00
N VAL A 87 18.37 16.27 -3.75
CA VAL A 87 19.11 17.46 -3.30
C VAL A 87 20.62 17.27 -3.51
N ASP A 88 21.11 16.04 -3.69
CA ASP A 88 22.52 15.76 -3.94
C ASP A 88 22.89 16.01 -5.42
N PRO A 89 23.90 16.84 -5.73
CA PRO A 89 24.34 17.13 -7.10
C PRO A 89 24.86 15.91 -7.88
N LYS A 90 25.01 14.73 -7.25
CA LYS A 90 25.42 13.47 -7.90
C LYS A 90 24.25 12.65 -8.47
N HIS A 91 23.23 13.31 -8.99
CA HIS A 91 22.04 12.67 -9.59
C HIS A 91 22.38 11.62 -10.67
N PHE A 92 23.55 11.70 -11.34
CA PHE A 92 23.99 10.69 -12.31
C PHE A 92 24.27 9.31 -11.70
N LEU A 93 24.59 9.24 -10.40
CA LEU A 93 24.86 7.98 -9.70
C LEU A 93 23.57 7.26 -9.27
N PHE A 94 22.40 7.85 -9.48
CA PHE A 94 21.11 7.29 -9.08
C PHE A 94 20.92 5.84 -9.56
N ASN A 95 21.30 5.54 -10.81
CA ASN A 95 21.20 4.20 -11.39
C ASN A 95 22.22 3.18 -10.82
N TRP A 96 23.24 3.69 -10.11
CA TRP A 96 24.31 2.90 -9.49
C TRP A 96 24.08 2.64 -8.00
N ILE A 97 23.10 3.31 -7.38
CA ILE A 97 22.76 3.09 -5.98
C ILE A 97 22.05 1.72 -5.85
N PRO A 98 22.59 0.78 -5.04
CA PRO A 98 21.98 -0.55 -4.85
C PRO A 98 20.53 -0.47 -4.33
N THR A 99 20.21 0.55 -3.53
CA THR A 99 18.86 0.82 -3.01
C THR A 99 17.84 1.00 -4.13
N VAL A 100 18.20 1.72 -5.19
CA VAL A 100 17.30 2.01 -6.32
C VAL A 100 16.99 0.73 -7.10
N LYS A 101 18.01 -0.10 -7.35
CA LYS A 101 17.84 -1.42 -7.99
C LYS A 101 16.91 -2.33 -7.19
N ASN A 102 17.03 -2.33 -5.86
CA ASN A 102 16.15 -3.11 -4.99
C ASN A 102 14.70 -2.60 -4.99
N ILE A 103 14.48 -1.28 -5.09
CA ILE A 103 13.14 -0.69 -5.22
C ILE A 103 12.54 -1.10 -6.56
N PHE A 104 13.27 -0.99 -7.67
CA PHE A 104 12.78 -1.42 -8.98
C PHE A 104 12.45 -2.92 -9.00
N ALA A 105 13.27 -3.77 -8.39
CA ALA A 105 12.95 -5.20 -8.28
C ALA A 105 11.70 -5.48 -7.41
N LEU A 106 11.42 -4.66 -6.39
CA LEU A 106 10.19 -4.76 -5.62
C LEU A 106 8.99 -4.26 -6.42
N ILE A 107 9.16 -3.22 -7.24
CA ILE A 107 8.13 -2.72 -8.15
C ILE A 107 7.79 -3.77 -9.20
N ASP A 108 8.78 -4.41 -9.83
CA ASP A 108 8.55 -5.53 -10.76
C ASP A 108 7.77 -6.66 -10.09
N LYS A 109 8.16 -7.06 -8.87
CA LYS A 109 7.41 -8.08 -8.11
C LYS A 109 5.97 -7.67 -7.80
N MET A 110 5.74 -6.40 -7.51
CA MET A 110 4.39 -5.88 -7.33
C MET A 110 3.61 -5.90 -8.65
N GLN A 111 4.25 -5.54 -9.77
CA GLN A 111 3.64 -5.60 -11.09
C GLN A 111 3.30 -7.04 -11.51
N ASP A 112 4.18 -8.00 -11.23
CA ASP A 112 3.93 -9.43 -11.48
C ASP A 112 2.77 -9.95 -10.63
N PHE A 113 2.69 -9.55 -9.35
CA PHE A 113 1.58 -9.91 -8.47
C PHE A 113 0.24 -9.31 -8.94
N THR A 114 0.27 -8.19 -9.66
CA THR A 114 -0.93 -7.55 -10.22
C THR A 114 -1.36 -8.11 -11.58
N ALA A 115 -0.55 -8.98 -12.21
CA ALA A 115 -0.84 -9.55 -13.54
C ALA A 115 -1.45 -10.98 -13.49
N ALA A 116 -1.63 -11.54 -12.29
CA ALA A 116 -2.21 -12.87 -12.04
C ALA A 116 -3.65 -12.77 -11.51
#